data_AF-A0A973CWF0-F1
#
_entry.id   AF-A0A973CWF0-F1
#
_cell.length_a   1.000
_cell.length_b   1.000
_cell.length_c   1.000
_cell.angle_alpha   90.00
_cell.angle_beta   90.00
_cell.angle_gamma   90.00
#
_symmetry.space_group_name_H-M   'P 1'
#
loop_
_entity.id
_entity.type
_entity.pdbx_description
1 polymer ?
#
loop_
_entity_poly.entity_id
_entity_poly.type
_entity_poly.pdbx_seq_one_letter_code
_entity_poly.pdbx_strand_id
1 'polypeptide(L)'
;MTIDRTELIRCGRTELLLSSEFFTKTELGRSNPRSILGNLWFNVSARAVNGRYRSSATANRRSLSYVRKGVHMADQWVNDPTRFALDILAEIGMPRVRDGEKLTLDRIDNDGHYEPGNLRWATALEQVRNQSAPTY
;
A
#
# COMPACT_ATOMS: atom_id res chain seq x y z
N MET A 1 -15.96 -8.66 -23.63
CA MET A 1 -15.93 -9.42 -22.36
C MET A 1 -16.34 -8.47 -21.26
N THR A 2 -17.62 -8.53 -20.88
CA THR A 2 -18.17 -7.74 -19.78
C THR A 2 -17.68 -8.42 -18.50
N ILE A 3 -16.66 -7.85 -17.85
CA ILE A 3 -16.15 -8.41 -16.59
C ILE A 3 -17.25 -8.18 -15.56
N ASP A 4 -17.81 -9.27 -15.06
CA ASP A 4 -18.82 -9.23 -14.01
C ASP A 4 -18.16 -8.73 -12.71
N ARG A 5 -18.70 -7.68 -12.11
CA ARG A 5 -18.09 -7.00 -10.94
C ARG A 5 -18.12 -7.83 -9.67
N THR A 6 -18.81 -8.97 -9.71
CA THR A 6 -18.91 -9.96 -8.63
C THR A 6 -17.90 -11.10 -8.70
N GLU A 7 -17.06 -11.17 -9.73
CA GLU A 7 -16.03 -12.21 -9.82
C GLU A 7 -14.96 -12.04 -8.73
N LEU A 8 -14.80 -13.07 -7.89
CA LEU A 8 -13.78 -13.14 -6.85
C LEU A 8 -12.51 -13.78 -7.42
N ILE A 9 -11.39 -13.07 -7.30
CA ILE A 9 -10.09 -13.46 -7.83
C ILE A 9 -9.11 -13.60 -6.66
N ARG A 10 -8.40 -14.74 -6.61
CA ARG A 10 -7.36 -14.95 -5.61
C ARG A 10 -6.15 -14.07 -5.91
N CYS A 11 -5.84 -13.16 -4.99
CA CYS A 11 -4.63 -12.37 -5.07
C CYS A 11 -3.41 -13.24 -4.77
N GLY A 12 -2.41 -13.23 -5.65
CA GLY A 12 -1.19 -14.02 -5.51
C GLY A 12 -0.28 -13.68 -4.34
N ARG A 13 -0.46 -12.50 -3.74
CA ARG A 13 0.42 -11.98 -2.69
C ARG A 13 -0.23 -11.95 -1.31
N THR A 14 -1.48 -11.54 -1.25
CA THR A 14 -2.26 -11.50 0.00
C THR A 14 -3.11 -12.74 0.18
N GLU A 15 -3.18 -13.62 -0.82
CA GLU A 15 -3.97 -14.86 -0.83
C GLU A 15 -5.50 -14.69 -0.67
N LEU A 16 -5.96 -13.47 -0.38
CA LEU A 16 -7.36 -13.08 -0.30
C LEU A 16 -8.07 -13.27 -1.63
N LEU A 17 -9.32 -13.73 -1.54
CA LEU A 17 -10.30 -13.64 -2.61
C LEU A 17 -10.88 -12.23 -2.61
N LEU A 18 -10.65 -11.47 -3.67
CA LEU A 18 -11.04 -10.07 -3.80
C LEU A 18 -11.83 -9.86 -5.08
N SER A 19 -12.78 -8.93 -5.09
CA SER A 19 -13.47 -8.53 -6.32
C SER A 19 -12.46 -8.07 -7.38
N SER A 20 -12.79 -8.29 -8.65
CA SER A 20 -12.02 -7.82 -9.81
C SER A 20 -11.69 -6.32 -9.77
N GLU A 21 -12.45 -5.51 -9.03
CA GLU A 21 -12.19 -4.08 -8.79
C GLU A 21 -10.87 -3.80 -8.05
N PHE A 22 -10.37 -4.77 -7.28
CA PHE A 22 -9.07 -4.67 -6.61
C PHE A 22 -7.87 -4.89 -7.55
N PHE A 23 -8.10 -5.17 -8.83
CA PHE A 23 -7.07 -5.51 -9.79
C PHE A 23 -7.07 -4.53 -10.96
N THR A 24 -5.89 -4.28 -11.51
CA THR A 24 -5.80 -3.53 -12.77
C THR A 24 -6.14 -4.45 -13.94
N LYS A 25 -6.59 -3.90 -15.07
CA LYS A 25 -6.86 -4.67 -16.29
C LYS A 25 -5.70 -5.56 -16.71
N THR A 26 -4.46 -5.09 -16.53
CA THR A 26 -3.24 -5.84 -16.84
C THR A 26 -3.02 -7.02 -15.89
N GLU A 27 -3.37 -6.86 -14.61
CA GLU A 27 -3.23 -7.93 -13.61
C GLU A 27 -4.27 -9.02 -13.82
N LEU A 28 -5.49 -8.69 -14.24
CA LEU A 28 -6.56 -9.66 -14.52
C LEU A 28 -6.20 -10.72 -15.58
N GLY A 29 -5.26 -10.43 -16.47
CA GLY A 29 -4.78 -11.39 -17.48
C GLY A 29 -3.62 -12.29 -17.01
N ARG A 30 -3.16 -12.15 -15.76
CA ARG A 30 -2.01 -12.91 -15.24
C ARG A 30 -2.46 -14.17 -14.52
N SER A 31 -1.66 -15.23 -14.62
CA SER A 31 -1.86 -16.47 -13.87
C SER A 31 -1.76 -16.30 -12.35
N ASN A 32 -1.02 -15.28 -11.89
CA ASN A 32 -0.88 -14.95 -10.48
C ASN A 32 -1.06 -13.43 -10.26
N PRO A 33 -2.31 -12.94 -10.25
CA PRO A 33 -2.62 -11.53 -10.28
C PRO A 33 -2.32 -10.86 -8.94
N ARG A 34 -1.85 -9.62 -8.97
CA ARG A 34 -1.56 -8.81 -7.78
C ARG A 34 -2.65 -7.75 -7.60
N SER A 35 -3.31 -7.79 -6.45
CA SER A 35 -4.28 -6.75 -6.09
C SER A 35 -3.59 -5.42 -5.75
N ILE A 36 -4.37 -4.35 -5.71
CA ILE A 36 -3.94 -3.04 -5.20
C ILE A 36 -3.36 -3.20 -3.79
N LEU A 37 -4.03 -3.94 -2.90
CA LEU A 37 -3.57 -4.19 -1.53
C LEU A 37 -2.23 -4.94 -1.50
N GLY A 38 -2.06 -5.96 -2.36
CA GLY A 38 -0.79 -6.67 -2.48
C GLY A 38 0.34 -5.77 -3.00
N ASN A 39 0.06 -4.84 -3.91
CA ASN A 39 1.05 -3.86 -4.36
C ASN A 39 1.36 -2.82 -3.28
N LEU A 40 0.38 -2.42 -2.47
CA LEU A 40 0.60 -1.53 -1.32
C LEU A 40 1.54 -2.16 -0.29
N TRP A 41 1.28 -3.41 0.10
CA TRP A 41 2.16 -4.12 1.04
C TRP A 41 3.60 -4.17 0.54
N PHE A 42 3.81 -4.49 -0.75
CA PHE A 42 5.15 -4.48 -1.33
C PHE A 42 5.83 -3.11 -1.24
N ASN A 43 5.09 -2.03 -1.52
CA ASN A 43 5.61 -0.68 -1.45
C ASN A 43 5.95 -0.26 0.00
N VAL A 44 5.10 -0.58 0.96
CA VAL A 44 5.35 -0.34 2.39
C VAL A 44 6.56 -1.14 2.86
N SER A 45 6.62 -2.42 2.52
CA SER A 45 7.73 -3.32 2.84
C SER A 45 9.07 -2.88 2.20
N ALA A 46 9.03 -2.20 1.06
CA ALA A 46 10.20 -1.60 0.45
C ALA A 46 10.62 -0.27 1.10
N ARG A 47 9.74 0.41 1.84
CA ARG A 47 10.04 1.69 2.53
C ARG A 47 10.42 1.49 3.99
N ALA A 48 9.99 0.40 4.59
CA ALA A 48 10.20 0.10 6.00
C ALA A 48 11.58 -0.57 6.26
N VAL A 49 12.22 -0.21 7.37
CA VAL A 49 13.51 -0.80 7.79
C VAL A 49 13.39 -2.29 8.09
N ASN A 50 12.33 -2.69 8.78
CA ASN A 50 11.98 -4.09 9.07
C ASN A 50 11.26 -4.78 7.89
N GLY A 51 11.07 -4.09 6.77
CA GLY A 51 10.32 -4.61 5.64
C GLY A 51 11.10 -5.68 4.86
N ARG A 52 10.38 -6.76 4.50
CA ARG A 52 10.87 -7.87 3.67
C ARG A 52 11.49 -7.42 2.33
N TYR A 53 11.00 -6.33 1.75
CA TYR A 53 11.48 -5.80 0.47
C TYR A 53 12.38 -4.57 0.61
N ARG A 54 12.95 -4.29 1.79
CA ARG A 54 13.85 -3.15 2.03
C ARG A 54 15.02 -3.07 1.06
N SER A 55 15.52 -4.22 0.58
CA SER A 55 16.61 -4.27 -0.39
C SER A 55 16.22 -3.67 -1.75
N SER A 56 14.93 -3.64 -2.09
CA SER A 56 14.44 -2.94 -3.28
C SER A 56 14.50 -1.42 -3.13
N ALA A 57 14.65 -0.90 -1.90
CA ALA A 57 14.79 0.53 -1.64
C ALA A 57 16.11 1.11 -2.15
N THR A 58 17.18 0.30 -2.17
CA THR A 58 18.51 0.78 -2.59
C THR A 58 18.53 1.16 -4.08
N ALA A 59 17.66 0.55 -4.88
CA ALA A 59 17.46 0.90 -6.29
C ALA A 59 16.55 2.14 -6.49
N ASN A 60 15.85 2.61 -5.46
CA ASN A 60 14.91 3.72 -5.55
C ASN A 60 15.17 4.79 -4.48
N ARG A 61 15.70 5.95 -4.91
CA ARG A 61 16.04 7.07 -4.00
C ARG A 61 14.89 7.51 -3.10
N ARG A 62 13.63 7.43 -3.56
CA ARG A 62 12.46 7.79 -2.74
C ARG A 62 12.31 6.82 -1.57
N SER A 63 12.30 5.52 -1.83
CA SER A 63 12.19 4.49 -0.77
C SER A 63 13.38 4.53 0.18
N LEU A 64 14.59 4.80 -0.34
CA LEU A 64 15.80 4.95 0.47
C LEU A 64 15.68 6.07 1.51
N SER A 65 14.94 7.15 1.22
CA SER A 65 14.71 8.23 2.19
C SER A 65 13.95 7.75 3.42
N TYR A 66 12.92 6.90 3.25
CA TYR A 66 12.15 6.33 4.36
C TYR A 66 13.01 5.41 5.21
N VAL A 67 13.79 4.54 4.58
CA VAL A 67 14.71 3.64 5.28
C VAL A 67 15.77 4.44 6.05
N ARG A 68 16.33 5.50 5.45
CA ARG A 68 17.30 6.38 6.13
C ARG A 68 16.70 7.17 7.29
N LYS A 69 15.40 7.50 7.23
CA LYS A 69 14.64 8.12 8.31
C LYS A 69 14.25 7.14 9.42
N GLY A 70 14.54 5.85 9.28
CA GLY A 70 14.18 4.85 10.29
C GLY A 70 12.68 4.53 10.31
N VAL A 71 11.98 4.63 9.18
CA VAL A 71 10.54 4.31 9.14
C VAL A 71 10.32 2.80 9.25
N HIS A 72 9.43 2.38 10.15
CA HIS A 72 9.03 0.98 10.30
C HIS A 72 7.63 0.72 9.72
N MET A 73 7.32 -0.56 9.51
CA MET A 73 5.96 -1.06 9.38
C MET A 73 5.61 -1.89 10.62
N ALA A 74 4.34 -1.99 10.99
CA ALA A 74 3.91 -2.81 12.11
C ALA A 74 4.41 -4.25 11.96
N ASP A 75 4.97 -4.83 13.03
CA ASP A 75 5.65 -6.13 12.97
C ASP A 75 4.74 -7.26 12.48
N GLN A 76 3.47 -7.22 12.88
CA GLN A 76 2.45 -8.17 12.42
C GLN A 76 2.22 -8.16 10.90
N TRP A 77 2.65 -7.13 10.19
CA TRP A 77 2.51 -7.04 8.73
C TRP A 77 3.74 -7.55 7.97
N VAL A 78 4.91 -7.64 8.61
CA VAL A 78 6.20 -7.85 7.93
C VAL A 78 6.22 -9.12 7.09
N ASN A 79 5.67 -10.21 7.63
CA ASN A 79 5.59 -11.51 6.97
C ASN A 79 4.15 -11.96 6.71
N ASP A 80 3.18 -11.07 6.91
CA ASP A 80 1.76 -11.36 6.73
C ASP A 80 1.08 -10.28 5.87
N PRO A 81 1.20 -10.38 4.53
CA PRO A 81 0.52 -9.48 3.61
C PRO A 81 -1.01 -9.57 3.71
N THR A 82 -1.53 -10.71 4.15
CA THR A 82 -2.97 -10.94 4.35
C THR A 82 -3.46 -10.08 5.51
N ARG A 83 -2.77 -10.13 6.65
CA ARG A 83 -3.09 -9.33 7.83
C ARG A 83 -3.00 -7.83 7.52
N PHE A 84 -1.94 -7.42 6.84
CA PHE A 84 -1.83 -6.04 6.34
C PHE A 84 -3.07 -5.63 5.54
N ALA A 85 -3.49 -6.45 4.56
CA ALA A 85 -4.62 -6.13 3.72
C ALA A 85 -5.94 -6.02 4.51
N LEU A 86 -6.15 -6.90 5.50
CA LEU A 86 -7.33 -6.88 6.37
C LEU A 86 -7.36 -5.64 7.26
N ASP A 87 -6.25 -5.30 7.91
CA ASP A 87 -6.17 -4.13 8.79
C ASP A 87 -6.41 -2.83 8.00
N ILE A 88 -5.84 -2.70 6.79
CA ILE A 88 -6.10 -1.57 5.88
C ILE A 88 -7.59 -1.44 5.56
N LEU A 89 -8.23 -2.55 5.19
CA LEU A 89 -9.65 -2.57 4.86
C LEU A 89 -10.53 -2.24 6.07
N ALA A 90 -10.12 -2.66 7.26
CA ALA A 90 -10.86 -2.39 8.49
C ALA A 90 -10.77 -0.93 8.93
N GLU A 91 -9.60 -0.30 8.80
CA GLU A 91 -9.36 1.05 9.32
C GLU A 91 -9.73 2.17 8.35
N ILE A 92 -9.26 2.06 7.11
CA ILE A 92 -9.39 3.13 6.11
C ILE A 92 -10.21 2.70 4.88
N GLY A 93 -10.68 1.45 4.88
CA GLY A 93 -11.56 0.92 3.86
C GLY A 93 -10.87 0.59 2.55
N MET A 94 -11.68 0.42 1.50
CA MET A 94 -11.19 0.11 0.16
C MET A 94 -10.27 1.21 -0.39
N PRO A 95 -9.18 0.85 -1.10
CA PRO A 95 -8.39 1.81 -1.86
C PRO A 95 -9.30 2.58 -2.82
N ARG A 96 -9.48 3.88 -2.58
CA ARG A 96 -10.39 4.70 -3.38
C ARG A 96 -9.66 5.39 -4.52
N VAL A 97 -10.42 5.68 -5.55
CA VAL A 97 -10.08 6.72 -6.54
C VAL A 97 -10.86 7.96 -6.10
N ARG A 98 -10.20 9.11 -5.99
CA ARG A 98 -10.85 10.40 -5.72
C ARG A 98 -10.57 11.32 -6.91
N ASP A 99 -11.62 11.87 -7.49
CA ASP A 99 -11.53 12.79 -8.65
C ASP A 99 -10.73 12.24 -9.85
N GLY A 100 -10.80 10.92 -10.07
CA GLY A 100 -10.04 10.24 -11.12
C GLY A 100 -8.57 9.97 -10.80
N GLU A 101 -8.09 10.40 -9.63
CA GLU A 101 -6.72 10.15 -9.16
C GLU A 101 -6.63 8.87 -8.33
N LYS A 102 -5.57 8.10 -8.56
CA LYS A 102 -5.25 6.94 -7.71
C LYS A 102 -4.75 7.44 -6.37
N LEU A 103 -5.47 7.11 -5.30
CA LEU A 103 -4.98 7.35 -3.96
C LEU A 103 -3.88 6.35 -3.62
N THR A 104 -2.89 6.81 -2.86
CA THR A 104 -1.81 6.02 -2.32
C THR A 104 -1.95 5.98 -0.80
N LEU A 105 -1.34 4.96 -0.19
CA LEU A 105 -1.26 4.88 1.26
C LEU A 105 -0.24 5.91 1.76
N ASP A 106 -0.69 6.77 2.66
CA ASP A 106 0.11 7.78 3.35
C ASP A 106 0.02 7.62 4.87
N ARG A 107 0.98 8.20 5.59
CA ARG A 107 0.94 8.31 7.05
C ARG A 107 0.21 9.60 7.44
N ILE A 108 -0.56 9.57 8.53
CA ILE A 108 -1.23 10.77 9.06
C ILE A 108 -0.17 11.66 9.72
N ASP A 109 0.56 11.08 10.68
CA ASP A 109 1.78 11.60 11.27
C ASP A 109 2.99 11.12 10.45
N ASN A 110 3.70 12.07 9.85
CA ASN A 110 4.85 11.81 8.99
C ASN A 110 6.10 11.39 9.78
N ASP A 111 6.15 11.70 11.08
CA ASP A 111 7.25 11.29 11.96
C ASP A 111 7.01 9.88 12.54
N GLY A 112 5.74 9.42 12.56
CA GLY A 112 5.35 8.07 12.98
C GLY A 112 5.63 6.95 11.96
N HIS A 113 5.11 5.74 12.21
CA HIS A 113 5.38 4.56 11.37
C HIS A 113 4.18 4.14 10.51
N TYR A 114 4.36 3.14 9.64
CA TYR A 114 3.23 2.48 9.00
C TYR A 114 2.59 1.52 10.00
N GLU A 115 1.56 1.96 10.70
CA GLU A 115 0.91 1.20 11.76
C GLU A 115 -0.59 1.50 11.83
N PRO A 116 -1.39 0.58 12.40
CA PRO A 116 -2.78 0.83 12.76
C PRO A 116 -2.99 2.21 13.39
N GLY A 117 -3.93 3.00 12.84
CA GLY A 117 -4.26 4.33 13.34
C GLY A 117 -3.37 5.47 12.83
N ASN A 118 -2.25 5.19 12.13
CA ASN A 118 -1.42 6.20 11.48
C ASN A 118 -1.48 6.14 9.94
N LEU A 119 -2.65 5.84 9.37
CA LEU A 119 -2.80 5.62 7.94
C LEU A 119 -3.95 6.43 7.35
N ARG A 120 -3.76 6.89 6.10
CA ARG A 120 -4.83 7.48 5.30
C ARG A 120 -4.63 7.25 3.81
N TRP A 121 -5.71 7.36 3.06
CA TRP A 121 -5.65 7.54 1.62
C TRP A 121 -5.31 8.99 1.29
N ALA A 122 -4.29 9.20 0.46
CA ALA A 122 -3.91 10.53 0.00
C ALA A 122 -3.61 10.53 -1.50
N THR A 123 -3.87 11.65 -2.17
CA THR A 123 -3.38 11.88 -3.53
C THR A 123 -1.89 12.21 -3.51
N ALA A 124 -1.21 12.08 -4.65
CA ALA A 124 0.19 12.47 -4.75
C ALA A 124 0.43 13.95 -4.37
N LEU A 125 -0.53 14.83 -4.68
CA LEU A 125 -0.47 16.25 -4.32
C LEU A 125 -0.56 16.47 -2.81
N GLU A 126 -1.45 15.73 -2.12
CA GLU A 126 -1.55 15.76 -0.66
C GLU A 126 -0.26 15.26 -0.01
N GLN A 127 0.29 14.15 -0.50
CA GLN A 127 1.57 13.61 0.03
C GLN A 127 2.74 14.60 -0.10
N VAL A 128 2.81 15.37 -1.19
CA VAL A 128 3.87 16.38 -1.39
C VAL A 128 3.68 17.56 -0.44
N ARG A 129 2.45 18.02 -0.24
CA ARG A 129 2.14 19.11 0.71
C ARG A 129 2.54 18.73 2.14
N ASN A 130 2.32 17.47 2.54
CA ASN A 130 2.73 16.95 3.85
C ASN A 130 4.26 16.91 4.05
N GLN A 131 5.06 16.94 2.98
CA GLN A 131 6.52 16.97 3.06
C GLN A 131 7.09 18.39 3.24
N SER A 132 6.26 19.43 3.06
CA SER A 132 6.70 20.82 2.95
C SER A 132 6.36 21.70 4.15
N ALA A 133 5.68 21.16 5.17
CA ALA A 133 5.39 21.89 6.40
C ALA A 133 6.47 21.56 7.45
N PRO A 134 7.45 22.44 7.68
CA PRO A 134 8.23 22.37 8.91
C PRO A 134 7.30 22.75 10.06
N THR A 135 7.18 21.88 11.05
CA THR A 135 6.73 22.26 12.39
C THR A 135 7.76 23.23 12.95
N TYR A 136 7.41 24.53 12.96
CA TYR A 136 8.14 25.57 13.69
C TYR A 136 7.68 25.62 15.14
#